data_AF-A0A3D4CQB3-F1
#
_entry.id   AF-A0A3D4CQB3-F1
#
_cell.length_a   1.000
_cell.length_b   1.000
_cell.length_c   1.000
_cell.angle_alpha   90.00
_cell.angle_beta   90.00
_cell.angle_gamma   90.00
#
_symmetry.space_group_name_H-M   'P 1'
#
loop_
_entity.id
_entity.type
_entity.pdbx_description
1 polymer ?
#
loop_
_entity_poly.entity_id
_entity_poly.type
_entity_poly.pdbx_seq_one_letter_code
_entity_poly.pdbx_strand_id
1 'polypeptide(L)'
;QNDGDSVSRLFYDTIKGGDFRSREANVHRLAEVSVNIIDQCVSQGVPFAREYGGLLDNRSFGGTQVKRTFYARGQTGQQLLLGC
;
A
#
# COMPACT_ATOMS: atom_id res chain seq x y z
N GLN A 1 -4.58 9.49 -11.07
CA GLN A 1 -5.19 8.72 -9.96
C GLN A 1 -5.12 9.54 -8.68
N ASN A 2 -6.22 9.68 -7.95
CA ASN A 2 -6.28 10.03 -6.52
C ASN A 2 -7.76 9.96 -6.14
N ASP A 3 -8.27 8.74 -5.96
CA ASP A 3 -9.69 8.44 -5.72
C ASP A 3 -10.12 8.81 -4.27
N GLY A 4 -9.60 9.92 -3.74
CA GLY A 4 -9.76 10.28 -2.32
C GLY A 4 -8.96 9.38 -1.37
N ASP A 5 -7.79 8.90 -1.80
CA ASP A 5 -6.89 8.17 -0.92
C ASP A 5 -6.33 9.11 0.15
N SER A 6 -6.42 8.70 1.42
CA SER A 6 -6.02 9.51 2.56
C SER A 6 -5.69 8.59 3.73
N VAL A 7 -4.80 9.05 4.61
CA VAL A 7 -4.40 8.34 5.84
C VAL A 7 -5.62 7.90 6.64
N SER A 8 -6.61 8.78 6.80
CA SER A 8 -7.85 8.50 7.53
C SER A 8 -8.68 7.38 6.89
N ARG A 9 -8.65 7.24 5.56
CA ARG A 9 -9.40 6.18 4.86
C ARG A 9 -8.71 4.83 5.01
N LEU A 10 -7.39 4.80 4.88
CA LEU A 10 -6.58 3.61 5.13
C LEU A 10 -6.73 3.14 6.57
N PHE A 11 -6.72 4.07 7.53
CA PHE A 11 -7.00 3.80 8.93
C PHE A 11 -8.38 3.15 9.11
N TYR A 12 -9.43 3.75 8.57
CA TYR A 12 -10.80 3.24 8.71
C TYR A 12 -10.99 1.86 8.09
N ASP A 13 -10.49 1.63 6.87
CA ASP A 13 -10.53 0.32 6.22
C ASP A 13 -9.78 -0.75 7.05
N THR A 14 -8.66 -0.37 7.68
CA THR A 14 -7.86 -1.29 8.50
C THR A 14 -8.52 -1.63 9.84
N ILE A 15 -9.13 -0.64 10.51
CA ILE A 15 -9.88 -0.87 11.75
C ILE A 15 -11.12 -1.72 11.49
N LYS A 16 -11.88 -1.40 10.44
CA LYS A 16 -13.07 -2.17 10.05
C LYS A 16 -12.71 -3.59 9.62
N GLY A 17 -11.64 -3.76 8.84
CA GLY A 17 -11.13 -5.07 8.42
C GLY A 17 -10.63 -5.92 9.60
N GLY A 18 -10.13 -5.28 10.66
CA GLY A 18 -9.70 -5.92 11.89
C GLY A 18 -10.82 -6.15 12.92
N ASP A 19 -12.10 -6.01 12.55
CA ASP A 19 -13.25 -6.16 13.47
C ASP A 19 -13.13 -5.26 14.71
N PHE A 20 -12.52 -4.07 14.56
CA PHE A 20 -12.22 -3.11 15.64
C PHE A 20 -11.33 -3.66 16.77
N ARG A 21 -10.62 -4.78 16.55
CA ARG A 21 -9.71 -5.39 17.53
C ARG A 21 -8.28 -4.86 17.46
N SER A 22 -7.94 -4.18 16.37
CA SER A 22 -6.62 -3.59 16.14
C SER A 22 -6.41 -2.34 16.99
N ARG A 23 -5.20 -2.13 17.51
CA ARG A 23 -4.85 -0.92 18.29
C ARG A 23 -4.81 0.30 17.37
N GLU A 24 -5.71 1.25 17.59
CA GLU A 24 -5.87 2.45 16.76
C GLU A 24 -4.58 3.25 16.59
N ALA A 25 -3.81 3.48 17.67
CA ALA A 25 -2.54 4.21 17.60
C ALA A 25 -1.54 3.57 16.62
N ASN A 26 -1.45 2.24 16.60
CA ASN A 26 -0.54 1.52 15.71
C ASN A 26 -1.04 1.54 14.27
N VAL A 27 -2.35 1.43 14.07
CA VAL A 27 -2.98 1.47 12.74
C VAL A 27 -2.85 2.85 12.12
N HIS A 28 -3.01 3.91 12.92
CA HIS A 28 -2.80 5.28 12.45
C HIS A 28 -1.34 5.50 12.03
N ARG A 29 -0.39 5.09 12.87
CA ARG A 29 1.04 5.15 12.57
C ARG A 29 1.38 4.39 11.29
N LEU A 30 0.81 3.20 11.12
CA LEU A 30 0.98 2.40 9.91
C LEU A 30 0.46 3.14 8.68
N ALA A 31 -0.71 3.76 8.78
CA ALA A 31 -1.31 4.50 7.68
C ALA A 31 -0.51 5.76 7.30
N GLU A 32 0.14 6.41 8.26
CA GLU A 32 1.04 7.55 7.98
C GLU A 32 2.35 7.11 7.33
N VAL A 33 2.90 5.96 7.74
CA VAL A 33 4.21 5.49 7.29
C VAL A 33 4.13 4.63 6.02
N SER A 34 2.93 4.14 5.65
CA SER A 34 2.76 3.23 4.51
C SER A 34 3.31 3.78 3.20
N VAL A 35 3.14 5.08 2.94
CA VAL A 35 3.66 5.73 1.72
C VAL A 35 5.20 5.72 1.73
N ASN A 36 5.82 6.03 2.87
CA ASN A 36 7.27 6.02 3.00
C ASN A 36 7.86 4.62 2.84
N ILE A 37 7.16 3.57 3.30
CA ILE A 37 7.60 2.19 3.11
C ILE A 37 7.65 1.83 1.62
N ILE A 38 6.63 2.22 0.85
CA ILE A 38 6.61 1.95 -0.60
C ILE A 38 7.72 2.73 -1.30
N ASP A 39 7.93 4.00 -0.96
CA ASP A 39 9.02 4.80 -1.52
C ASP A 39 10.39 4.18 -1.22
N GLN A 40 10.60 3.70 0.00
CA GLN A 40 11.80 2.94 0.39
C GLN A 40 11.98 1.69 -0.49
N CYS A 41 10.94 0.87 -0.66
CA CYS A 41 11.02 -0.31 -1.52
C CYS A 41 11.31 0.05 -2.99
N VAL A 42 10.74 1.14 -3.52
CA VAL A 42 11.06 1.63 -4.87
C VAL A 42 12.53 2.06 -4.95
N SER A 43 13.03 2.77 -3.94
CA SER A 43 14.42 3.22 -3.85
C SER A 43 15.43 2.06 -3.77
N GLN A 44 15.03 0.95 -3.13
CA GLN A 44 15.78 -0.31 -3.08
C GLN A 44 15.77 -1.07 -4.41
N GLY A 45 15.05 -0.58 -5.42
CA GLY A 45 15.01 -1.18 -6.76
C GLY A 45 13.93 -2.24 -6.93
N VAL A 46 12.97 -2.35 -6.00
CA VAL A 46 11.82 -3.26 -6.16
C VAL A 46 11.02 -2.83 -7.41
N PRO A 47 10.90 -3.69 -8.43
CA PRO A 47 10.29 -3.32 -9.70
C PRO A 47 8.76 -3.42 -9.61
N PHE A 48 8.14 -2.50 -8.87
CA PHE A 48 6.70 -2.34 -8.87
C PHE A 48 6.18 -2.03 -10.29
N ALA A 49 4.96 -2.47 -10.57
CA ALA A 49 4.26 -2.19 -11.80
C ALA A 49 4.12 -0.67 -11.98
N ARG A 50 4.33 -0.22 -13.22
CA ARG A 50 4.22 1.19 -13.60
C ARG A 50 3.25 1.31 -14.77
N GLU A 51 2.48 2.38 -14.77
CA GLU A 51 1.73 2.79 -15.94
C GLU A 51 2.66 3.38 -17.00
N TYR A 52 2.17 3.51 -18.23
CA TYR A 52 2.93 4.07 -19.35
C TYR A 52 3.49 5.48 -19.06
N GLY A 53 2.88 6.22 -18.13
CA GLY A 53 3.35 7.53 -17.66
C GLY A 53 4.49 7.50 -16.62
N GLY A 54 5.02 6.32 -16.27
CA GLY A 54 6.14 6.17 -15.33
C GLY A 54 5.75 6.24 -13.84
N LEU A 55 4.49 6.55 -13.54
CA LEU A 55 3.88 6.47 -12.21
C LEU A 55 3.62 5.02 -11.81
N LEU A 56 3.63 4.73 -10.51
CA LEU A 56 3.33 3.41 -9.98
C LEU A 56 1.86 3.06 -10.25
N ASP A 57 1.61 1.83 -10.70
CA ASP A 57 0.27 1.32 -10.94
C ASP A 57 -0.32 0.68 -9.68
N ASN A 58 -1.63 0.88 -9.46
CA ASN A 58 -2.35 0.41 -8.29
C ASN A 58 -3.53 -0.49 -8.70
N ARG A 59 -3.64 -1.66 -8.06
CA ARG A 59 -4.77 -2.58 -8.25
C ARG A 59 -5.75 -2.56 -7.07
N SER A 60 -6.99 -2.97 -7.34
CA SER A 60 -7.97 -3.29 -6.29
C SER A 60 -7.56 -4.59 -5.59
N PHE A 61 -7.63 -4.62 -4.27
CA PHE A 61 -7.32 -5.82 -3.48
C PHE A 61 -8.03 -5.74 -2.12
N GLY A 62 -8.37 -6.88 -1.53
CA GLY A 62 -8.90 -6.93 -0.15
C GLY A 62 -10.24 -6.24 0.08
N GLY A 63 -11.05 -6.01 -0.96
CA GLY A 63 -12.35 -5.35 -0.84
C GLY A 63 -12.27 -3.85 -0.46
N THR A 64 -11.10 -3.22 -0.58
CA THR A 64 -10.95 -1.78 -0.35
C THR A 64 -11.65 -1.00 -1.45
N GLN A 65 -12.34 0.09 -1.07
CA GLN A 65 -13.05 0.93 -2.03
C GLN A 65 -12.11 1.68 -2.98
N VAL A 66 -10.86 1.91 -2.55
CA VAL A 66 -9.85 2.62 -3.33
C VAL A 66 -8.74 1.65 -3.76
N LYS A 67 -8.26 1.82 -4.99
CA LYS A 67 -7.10 1.12 -5.54
C LYS A 67 -5.82 1.70 -4.95
N ARG A 68 -5.25 1.03 -3.94
CA ARG A 68 -4.03 1.44 -3.25
C ARG A 68 -2.96 0.35 -3.12
N THR A 69 -3.16 -0.80 -3.77
CA THR A 69 -2.23 -1.93 -3.66
C THR A 69 -1.19 -1.85 -4.77
N PHE A 70 0.06 -1.57 -4.40
CA PHE A 70 1.23 -1.66 -5.28
C PHE A 70 1.64 -3.13 -5.46
N TYR A 71 2.04 -3.50 -6.66
CA TYR A 71 2.35 -4.88 -6.98
C TYR A 71 3.50 -4.98 -7.98
N ALA A 72 4.37 -5.98 -7.85
CA ALA A 72 5.39 -6.33 -8.84
C ALA A 72 4.96 -7.62 -9.55
N ARG A 73 4.01 -7.48 -10.49
CA ARG A 73 3.35 -8.61 -11.17
C ARG A 73 2.83 -9.64 -10.14
N GLY A 74 3.14 -10.93 -10.34
CA GLY A 74 2.79 -12.02 -9.41
C GLY A 74 3.86 -12.33 -8.36
N GLN A 75 4.94 -11.54 -8.28
CA GLN A 75 6.12 -11.85 -7.46
C GLN A 75 6.44 -10.76 -6.43
N THR A 76 5.48 -9.89 -6.07
CA THR A 76 5.71 -8.79 -5.12
C THR A 76 6.41 -9.25 -3.84
N GLY A 77 5.97 -10.37 -3.23
CA GLY A 77 6.59 -10.88 -2.00
C GLY A 77 8.05 -11.33 -2.19
N GLN A 78 8.37 -11.97 -3.32
CA GLN A 78 9.73 -12.40 -3.63
C GLN A 78 10.63 -11.19 -3.94
N GLN A 79 10.12 -10.20 -4.67
CA GLN A 79 10.88 -8.99 -5.01
C GLN A 79 11.16 -8.12 -3.77
N LEU A 80 10.22 -8.08 -2.82
CA LEU A 80 10.45 -7.41 -1.53
C LEU A 80 11.54 -8.11 -0.71
N LEU A 81 11.57 -9.45 -0.70
CA LEU A 81 12.60 -10.21 0.01
C LEU A 81 14.00 -10.06 -0.62
N LEU A 82 14.06 -9.91 -1.94
CA LEU A 82 15.32 -9.74 -2.67
C LEU A 82 15.83 -8.29 -2.67
N GLY A 83 14.93 -7.32 -2.48
CA GLY A 83 15.25 -5.89 -2.48
C GLY A 83 15.63 -5.32 -1.10
N CYS A 84 15.27 -6.00 0.00
CA CYS A 84 15.63 -5.59 1.36
C CYS A 84 16.99 -6.11 1.83
#